data_AF-A0A6I6EMN9-F1
#
_entry.id   AF-A0A6I6EMN9-F1
#
_cell.length_a   1.000
_cell.length_b   1.000
_cell.length_c   1.000
_cell.angle_alpha   90.00
_cell.angle_beta   90.00
_cell.angle_gamma   90.00
#
_symmetry.space_group_name_H-M   'P 1'
#
loop_
_entity.id
_entity.type
_entity.pdbx_description
1 polymer ?
#
loop_
_entity_poly.entity_id
_entity_poly.type
_entity_poly.pdbx_seq_one_letter_code
_entity_poly.pdbx_strand_id
1 'polypeptide(L)'
;MSEEIVNRIYKLFTSSYNKIPIQEYEVAIEFVNRAFSNICYKDKEFYENNIYLTNIETEYKTDKILRSIVQYYLDGKGSKENFVEDILPIINALHGCKNDLDVEKLKRIFFDLYK
;
A
#
# COMPACT_ATOMS: atom_id res chain seq x y z
N MET A 1 -13.08 -10.28 3.51
CA MET A 1 -12.96 -8.84 3.22
C MET A 1 -13.10 -8.64 1.72
N SER A 2 -13.85 -7.62 1.30
CA SER A 2 -14.33 -7.56 -0.08
C SER A 2 -13.23 -7.13 -1.05
N GLU A 3 -13.12 -7.84 -2.16
CA GLU A 3 -12.37 -7.48 -3.38
C GLU A 3 -12.62 -6.02 -3.80
N GLU A 4 -13.77 -5.46 -3.44
CA GLU A 4 -14.11 -4.04 -3.58
C GLU A 4 -13.14 -3.07 -2.87
N ILE A 5 -12.64 -3.39 -1.66
CA ILE A 5 -11.71 -2.52 -0.93
C ILE A 5 -10.35 -2.51 -1.63
N VAL A 6 -9.86 -3.70 -1.99
CA VAL A 6 -8.62 -3.86 -2.78
C VAL A 6 -8.73 -3.13 -4.12
N ASN A 7 -9.87 -3.25 -4.80
CA ASN A 7 -10.11 -2.57 -6.07
C ASN A 7 -10.30 -1.06 -5.93
N ARG A 8 -10.88 -0.55 -4.83
CA ARG A 8 -10.96 0.89 -4.55
C ARG A 8 -9.60 1.49 -4.25
N ILE A 9 -8.81 0.81 -3.41
CA ILE A 9 -7.41 1.14 -3.19
C ILE A 9 -6.71 1.16 -4.55
N TYR A 10 -6.77 0.07 -5.32
CA TYR A 10 -6.12 0.01 -6.64
C TYR A 10 -6.60 1.09 -7.62
N LYS A 11 -7.89 1.44 -7.64
CA LYS A 11 -8.42 2.56 -8.42
C LYS A 11 -7.85 3.90 -7.97
N LEU A 12 -7.64 4.08 -6.67
CA LEU A 12 -7.02 5.29 -6.11
C LEU A 12 -5.55 5.38 -6.55
N PHE A 13 -4.82 4.27 -6.61
CA PHE A 13 -3.44 4.26 -7.13
C PHE A 13 -3.36 4.51 -8.65
N THR A 14 -4.20 3.85 -9.45
CA THR A 14 -4.19 3.97 -10.92
C THR A 14 -4.77 5.30 -11.42
N SER A 15 -5.71 5.91 -10.70
CA SER A 15 -6.23 7.25 -11.06
C SER A 15 -5.25 8.38 -10.71
N SER A 16 -4.38 8.19 -9.71
CA SER A 16 -3.28 9.10 -9.40
C SER A 16 -2.15 9.05 -10.42
N TYR A 17 -1.90 7.90 -11.06
CA TYR A 17 -0.85 7.70 -12.09
C TYR A 17 -0.88 8.74 -13.23
N ASN A 18 -2.08 9.25 -13.57
CA ASN A 18 -2.27 10.19 -14.67
C ASN A 18 -2.32 11.67 -14.23
N LYS A 19 -2.21 11.97 -12.92
CA LYS A 19 -2.51 13.32 -12.38
C LYS A 19 -1.53 13.83 -11.31
N ILE A 20 -0.63 13.01 -10.78
CA ILE A 20 0.36 13.45 -9.79
C ILE A 20 1.71 13.81 -10.42
N PRO A 21 2.45 14.78 -9.87
CA PRO A 21 3.83 15.03 -10.27
C PRO A 21 4.68 13.77 -10.10
N ILE A 22 5.60 13.52 -11.04
CA ILE A 22 6.47 12.34 -11.04
C ILE A 22 7.25 12.17 -9.71
N GLN A 23 7.58 13.28 -9.05
CA GLN A 23 8.26 13.29 -7.75
C GLN A 23 7.40 12.71 -6.62
N GLU A 24 6.09 12.98 -6.59
CA GLU A 24 5.17 12.41 -5.59
C GLU A 24 5.02 10.89 -5.81
N TYR A 25 5.08 10.47 -7.07
CA TYR A 25 5.04 9.06 -7.45
C TYR A 25 6.32 8.31 -7.03
N GLU A 26 7.51 8.88 -7.27
CA GLU A 26 8.78 8.30 -6.83
C GLU A 26 8.82 8.11 -5.31
N VAL A 27 8.36 9.12 -4.55
CA VAL A 27 8.24 9.04 -3.10
C VAL A 27 7.27 7.93 -2.66
N ALA A 28 6.14 7.76 -3.36
CA ALA A 28 5.22 6.68 -3.08
C ALA A 28 5.84 5.29 -3.32
N ILE A 29 6.61 5.13 -4.39
CA ILE A 29 7.35 3.88 -4.68
C ILE A 29 8.34 3.57 -3.55
N GLU A 30 9.07 4.56 -3.05
CA GLU A 30 10.00 4.38 -1.93
C GLU A 30 9.28 3.84 -0.69
N PHE A 31 8.12 4.42 -0.34
CA PHE A 31 7.32 3.93 0.78
C PHE A 31 6.78 2.51 0.56
N VAL A 32 6.34 2.18 -0.66
CA VAL A 32 5.90 0.82 -1.02
C VAL A 32 7.04 -0.18 -0.83
N ASN A 33 8.23 0.12 -1.34
CA ASN A 33 9.41 -0.75 -1.22
C ASN A 33 9.86 -0.91 0.24
N ARG A 34 9.81 0.17 1.02
CA ARG A 34 10.13 0.14 2.46
C ARG A 34 9.17 -0.76 3.22
N ALA A 35 7.86 -0.56 3.04
CA ALA A 35 6.81 -1.35 3.66
C ALA A 35 6.95 -2.85 3.29
N PHE A 36 7.19 -3.16 2.01
CA PHE A 36 7.42 -4.53 1.57
C PHE A 36 8.61 -5.18 2.27
N SER A 37 9.73 -4.47 2.34
CA SER A 37 10.95 -4.95 2.98
C SER A 37 10.75 -5.17 4.49
N ASN A 38 10.06 -4.24 5.15
CA ASN A 38 9.70 -4.33 6.57
C ASN A 38 8.86 -5.57 6.86
N ILE A 39 7.82 -5.82 6.07
CA ILE A 39 6.96 -6.99 6.25
C ILE A 39 7.75 -8.27 5.96
N CYS A 40 8.51 -8.33 4.86
CA CYS A 40 9.34 -9.49 4.55
C CYS A 40 10.35 -9.83 5.65
N TYR A 41 10.90 -8.83 6.34
CA TYR A 41 11.80 -9.04 7.48
C TYR A 41 11.07 -9.60 8.71
N LYS A 42 9.85 -9.12 8.97
CA LYS A 42 9.06 -9.48 10.16
C LYS A 42 8.28 -10.79 9.99
N ASP A 43 7.89 -11.14 8.77
CA ASP A 43 6.98 -12.24 8.45
C ASP A 43 7.55 -13.14 7.34
N LYS A 44 8.00 -14.33 7.74
CA LYS A 44 8.61 -15.30 6.84
C LYS A 44 7.62 -15.89 5.84
N GLU A 45 6.36 -16.09 6.23
CA GLU A 45 5.32 -16.64 5.35
C GLU A 45 5.01 -15.61 4.25
N PHE A 46 4.89 -14.34 4.62
CA PHE A 46 4.74 -13.26 3.64
C PHE A 46 5.92 -13.21 2.68
N TYR A 47 7.16 -13.29 3.18
CA TYR A 47 8.34 -13.30 2.33
C TYR A 47 8.35 -14.47 1.35
N GLU A 48 8.13 -15.70 1.81
CA GLU A 48 8.13 -16.89 0.96
C GLU A 48 7.06 -16.81 -0.14
N ASN A 49 5.87 -16.30 0.20
CA ASN A 49 4.77 -16.12 -0.76
C ASN A 49 5.01 -14.99 -1.76
N ASN A 50 5.89 -14.04 -1.47
CA ASN A 50 6.07 -12.82 -2.29
C ASN A 50 7.51 -12.61 -2.81
N ILE A 51 8.45 -13.52 -2.52
CA ILE A 51 9.87 -13.39 -2.91
C ILE A 51 10.03 -13.22 -4.42
N TYR A 52 9.15 -13.81 -5.24
CA TYR A 52 9.20 -13.65 -6.69
C TYR A 52 9.04 -12.18 -7.14
N LEU A 53 8.40 -11.33 -6.32
CA LEU A 53 8.23 -9.91 -6.60
C LEU A 53 9.53 -9.11 -6.48
N THR A 54 10.53 -9.60 -5.74
CA THR A 54 11.84 -8.92 -5.62
C THR A 54 12.59 -8.93 -6.95
N ASN A 55 12.37 -9.96 -7.78
CA ASN A 55 13.10 -10.23 -9.02
C ASN A 55 12.41 -9.71 -10.29
N ILE A 56 11.28 -9.01 -10.18
CA ILE A 56 10.60 -8.41 -11.33
C ILE A 56 11.25 -7.05 -11.64
N GLU A 57 11.60 -6.78 -12.91
CA GLU A 57 12.19 -5.50 -13.37
C GLU A 57 11.18 -4.66 -14.18
N THR A 58 9.91 -4.62 -13.77
CA THR A 58 8.87 -3.93 -14.56
C THR A 58 8.07 -2.97 -13.70
N GLU A 59 7.49 -1.96 -14.35
CA GLU A 59 6.58 -0.95 -13.78
C GLU A 59 5.41 -1.61 -13.01
N TYR A 60 4.98 -2.81 -13.44
CA TYR A 60 3.96 -3.63 -12.78
C TYR A 60 4.38 -4.25 -11.44
N LYS A 61 5.67 -4.12 -11.05
CA LYS A 61 6.18 -4.63 -9.77
C LYS A 61 5.58 -3.87 -8.60
N THR A 62 5.59 -2.55 -8.65
CA THR A 62 5.09 -1.70 -7.56
C THR A 62 3.61 -1.99 -7.29
N ASP A 63 2.82 -2.13 -8.34
CA ASP A 63 1.38 -2.45 -8.25
C ASP A 63 1.14 -3.80 -7.56
N LYS A 64 1.93 -4.82 -7.91
CA LYS A 64 1.81 -6.16 -7.30
C LYS A 64 2.27 -6.15 -5.85
N ILE A 65 3.40 -5.51 -5.57
CA ILE A 65 3.94 -5.37 -4.20
C ILE A 65 2.91 -4.69 -3.31
N LEU A 66 2.39 -3.54 -3.76
CA LEU A 66 1.39 -2.81 -3.03
C LEU A 66 0.14 -3.66 -2.75
N ARG A 67 -0.38 -4.38 -3.74
CA ARG A 67 -1.52 -5.29 -3.55
C ARG A 67 -1.24 -6.31 -2.46
N SER A 68 -0.05 -6.91 -2.44
CA SER A 68 0.35 -7.84 -1.40
C SER A 68 0.42 -7.20 -0.01
N ILE A 69 1.02 -6.00 0.12
CA ILE A 69 1.09 -5.26 1.38
C ILE A 69 -0.32 -4.92 1.88
N VAL A 70 -1.17 -4.40 1.00
CA VAL A 70 -2.55 -4.04 1.32
C VAL A 70 -3.27 -5.28 1.83
N GLN A 71 -3.24 -6.39 1.07
CA GLN A 71 -3.87 -7.65 1.45
C GLN A 71 -3.37 -8.17 2.80
N TYR A 72 -2.07 -8.03 3.09
CA TYR A 72 -1.48 -8.42 4.37
C TYR A 72 -2.12 -7.72 5.58
N TYR A 73 -2.26 -6.40 5.53
CA TYR A 73 -2.91 -5.61 6.59
C TYR A 73 -4.40 -5.91 6.67
N LEU A 74 -5.02 -5.99 5.51
CA LEU A 74 -6.41 -6.33 5.32
C LEU A 74 -6.74 -7.70 5.98
N ASP A 75 -5.85 -8.70 5.87
CA ASP A 75 -6.01 -10.03 6.49
C ASP A 75 -5.76 -10.03 8.01
N GLY A 76 -5.49 -8.86 8.60
CA GLY A 76 -5.20 -8.70 10.03
C GLY A 76 -3.82 -9.21 10.45
N LYS A 77 -2.90 -9.45 9.49
CA LYS A 77 -1.57 -9.99 9.79
C LYS A 77 -0.60 -8.94 10.34
N GLY A 78 -0.78 -7.66 9.98
CA GLY A 78 0.01 -6.54 10.52
C GLY A 78 -0.62 -5.89 11.76
N SER A 79 0.17 -5.25 12.62
CA SER A 79 -0.35 -4.44 13.73
C SER A 79 -0.86 -3.07 13.26
N LYS A 80 -1.59 -2.37 14.14
CA LYS A 80 -2.04 -1.00 13.88
C LYS A 80 -0.86 -0.02 13.76
N GLU A 81 0.19 -0.16 14.58
CA GLU A 81 1.39 0.68 14.47
C GLU A 81 2.08 0.46 13.13
N ASN A 82 2.27 -0.81 12.74
CA ASN A 82 2.80 -1.20 11.44
C ASN A 82 2.01 -0.58 10.28
N PHE A 83 0.67 -0.61 10.35
CA PHE A 83 -0.20 0.02 9.34
C PHE A 83 0.07 1.52 9.20
N VAL A 84 0.19 2.24 10.33
CA VAL A 84 0.45 3.69 10.36
C VAL A 84 1.83 4.01 9.76
N GLU A 85 2.83 3.16 9.97
CA GLU A 85 4.19 3.36 9.46
C GLU A 85 4.39 2.95 8.00
N ASP A 86 3.61 1.98 7.51
CA ASP A 86 3.79 1.37 6.20
C ASP A 86 2.76 1.85 5.17
N ILE A 87 1.46 1.90 5.49
CA ILE A 87 0.40 2.24 4.51
C ILE A 87 0.10 3.74 4.47
N LEU A 88 0.05 4.38 5.63
CA LEU A 88 -0.36 5.78 5.73
C LEU A 88 0.55 6.75 4.95
N PRO A 89 1.90 6.58 4.96
CA PRO A 89 2.80 7.37 4.13
C PRO A 89 2.59 7.17 2.63
N ILE A 90 2.30 5.94 2.20
CA ILE A 90 2.00 5.62 0.79
C ILE A 90 0.74 6.40 0.36
N ILE A 91 -0.33 6.34 1.17
CA ILE A 91 -1.58 7.06 0.89
C ILE A 91 -1.33 8.58 0.82
N ASN A 92 -0.56 9.14 1.77
CA ASN A 92 -0.29 10.57 1.81
C ASN A 92 0.54 11.05 0.60
N ALA A 93 1.57 10.28 0.21
CA ALA A 93 2.42 10.59 -0.94
C ALA A 93 1.62 10.64 -2.24
N LEU A 94 0.71 9.68 -2.45
CA LEU A 94 -0.08 9.57 -3.68
C LEU A 94 -1.19 10.61 -3.84
N HIS A 95 -1.52 11.34 -2.78
CA HIS A 95 -2.55 12.37 -2.81
C HIS A 95 -1.97 13.77 -2.60
N GLY A 96 -0.64 13.92 -2.56
CA GLY A 96 0.02 15.21 -2.39
C GLY A 96 -0.47 15.97 -1.17
N CYS A 97 -0.78 15.27 -0.07
CA CYS A 97 -1.40 15.83 1.14
C CYS A 97 -2.72 16.61 0.89
N LYS A 98 -3.42 16.39 -0.23
CA LYS A 98 -4.74 16.98 -0.46
C LYS A 98 -5.74 16.37 0.52
N ASN A 99 -6.54 17.24 1.13
CA ASN A 99 -7.63 16.87 2.00
C ASN A 99 -8.78 16.30 1.14
N ASP A 100 -8.57 15.07 0.63
CA ASP A 100 -9.53 14.36 -0.20
C ASP A 100 -10.42 13.49 0.69
N LEU A 101 -11.73 13.64 0.50
CA LEU A 101 -12.75 12.91 1.24
C LEU A 101 -12.61 11.39 1.06
N ASP A 102 -12.04 10.93 -0.05
CA ASP A 102 -11.82 9.51 -0.31
C ASP A 102 -10.56 8.97 0.41
N VAL A 103 -9.54 9.80 0.65
CA VAL A 103 -8.37 9.46 1.47
C VAL A 103 -8.76 9.23 2.93
N GLU A 104 -9.59 10.11 3.48
CA GLU A 104 -10.06 9.97 4.86
C GLU A 104 -10.98 8.76 5.05
N LYS A 105 -11.82 8.44 4.05
CA LYS A 105 -12.61 7.19 4.05
C LYS A 105 -11.70 5.96 4.02
N LEU A 106 -10.65 5.96 3.21
CA LEU A 106 -9.67 4.87 3.15
C LEU A 106 -8.99 4.63 4.49
N LYS A 107 -8.45 5.70 5.11
CA LYS A 107 -7.82 5.61 6.43
C LYS A 107 -8.79 5.02 7.46
N ARG A 108 -10.06 5.44 7.44
CA ARG A 108 -11.09 4.88 8.33
C ARG A 108 -11.33 3.39 8.13
N ILE A 109 -11.42 2.91 6.88
CA ILE A 109 -11.61 1.47 6.59
C ILE A 109 -10.52 0.64 7.26
N PHE A 110 -9.27 1.06 7.14
CA PHE A 110 -8.17 0.36 7.80
C PHE A 110 -8.19 0.51 9.31
N PHE A 111 -8.47 1.71 9.84
CA PHE A 111 -8.59 1.88 11.29
C PHE A 111 -9.71 1.04 11.90
N ASP A 112 -10.80 0.81 11.17
CA ASP A 112 -11.91 -0.03 11.60
C ASP A 112 -11.55 -1.53 11.64
N LEU A 113 -10.58 -1.99 10.84
CA LEU A 113 -10.04 -3.36 10.93
C LEU A 113 -9.25 -3.61 12.21
N TYR A 114 -8.77 -2.55 12.86
CA TYR A 114 -7.93 -2.58 14.05
C TYR A 114 -8.64 -2.04 15.31
N LYS A 115 -9.97 -2.10 15.33
CA LYS A 115 -10.80 -1.74 16.49
C LYS A 115 -11.06 -2.92 17.42
#